data_AF-A0A965YSM3-F1
#
_entry.id   AF-A0A965YSM3-F1
#
_cell.length_a   1.000
_cell.length_b   1.000
_cell.length_c   1.000
_cell.angle_alpha   90.00
_cell.angle_beta   90.00
_cell.angle_gamma   90.00
#
_symmetry.space_group_name_H-M   'P 1'
#
loop_
_entity.id
_entity.type
_entity.pdbx_description
1 polymer ?
#
loop_
_entity_poly.entity_id
_entity_poly.type
_entity_poly.pdbx_seq_one_letter_code
_entity_poly.pdbx_strand_id
1 'polypeptide(L)'
;MSKRIFKKRLPQFLEVHTKNNFVNIAFDCGANELLTLAPLNNQNNCPYKFSEALTEDDSNSLWKCPIVVLYIPNHSYLMYEIKNKKILLWVCYTEKESRNNHYMTLLLQKLISIYPKKTISADTCSNELLHICTKLGIQT
;
A
#
# COMPACT_ATOMS: atom_id res chain seq x y z
N MET A 1 2.19 12.05 21.11
CA MET A 1 1.08 12.34 20.18
C MET A 1 0.60 11.04 19.55
N SER A 2 -0.69 10.73 19.66
CA SER A 2 -1.29 9.60 18.92
C SER A 2 -1.21 9.90 17.43
N LYS A 3 -0.43 9.11 16.69
CA LYS A 3 -0.20 9.34 15.26
C LYS A 3 -1.43 8.82 14.50
N ARG A 4 -2.16 9.73 13.83
CA ARG A 4 -3.45 9.41 13.20
C ARG A 4 -3.22 8.56 11.94
N ILE A 5 -3.80 7.36 11.93
CA ILE A 5 -3.79 6.45 10.77
C ILE A 5 -5.07 6.68 9.96
N PHE A 6 -4.92 6.84 8.66
CA PHE A 6 -6.02 7.00 7.71
C PHE A 6 -6.16 5.77 6.83
N LYS A 7 -7.36 5.56 6.29
CA LYS A 7 -7.70 4.46 5.40
C LYS A 7 -8.45 5.02 4.19
N LYS A 8 -7.96 4.74 2.99
CA LYS A 8 -8.62 5.12 1.73
C LYS A 8 -8.50 4.00 0.71
N ARG A 9 -9.39 3.96 -0.28
CA ARG A 9 -9.16 3.16 -1.49
C ARG A 9 -8.07 3.80 -2.34
N LEU A 10 -7.44 3.02 -3.21
CA LEU A 10 -6.34 3.52 -4.05
C LEU A 10 -6.70 4.76 -4.89
N PRO A 11 -7.83 4.82 -5.64
CA PRO A 11 -8.19 6.03 -6.41
C PRO A 11 -8.27 7.28 -5.52
N GLN A 12 -9.04 7.18 -4.44
CA GLN A 12 -9.24 8.26 -3.46
C GLN A 12 -7.94 8.65 -2.73
N PHE A 13 -6.99 7.73 -2.59
CA PHE A 13 -5.68 8.01 -2.01
C PHE A 13 -4.83 8.82 -3.00
N LEU A 14 -4.82 8.43 -4.28
CA LEU A 14 -4.06 9.08 -5.35
C LEU A 14 -4.57 10.49 -5.67
N GLU A 15 -5.88 10.74 -5.60
CA GLU A 15 -6.46 12.08 -5.81
C GLU A 15 -5.91 13.15 -4.86
N VAL A 16 -5.66 12.78 -3.60
CA VAL A 16 -5.20 13.72 -2.57
C VAL A 16 -3.69 13.64 -2.29
N HIS A 17 -3.01 12.59 -2.76
CA HIS A 17 -1.56 12.40 -2.62
C HIS A 17 -0.88 12.38 -3.99
N THR A 18 -1.08 13.46 -4.76
CA THR A 18 -0.52 13.65 -6.10
C THR A 18 0.98 13.98 -6.11
N LYS A 19 1.57 14.32 -4.95
CA LYS A 19 2.99 14.71 -4.82
C LYS A 19 3.93 13.56 -4.54
N ASN A 20 3.45 12.48 -3.94
CA ASN A 20 4.30 11.34 -3.65
C ASN A 20 4.30 10.45 -4.88
N ASN A 21 5.50 10.06 -5.33
CA ASN A 21 5.63 9.09 -6.40
C ASN A 21 5.28 7.70 -5.87
N PHE A 22 4.02 7.51 -5.49
CA PHE A 22 3.52 6.26 -4.91
C PHE A 22 3.63 5.11 -5.92
N VAL A 23 3.68 5.46 -7.21
CA VAL A 23 4.05 4.52 -8.28
C VAL A 23 5.49 4.04 -8.11
N ASN A 24 6.47 4.93 -7.90
CA ASN A 24 7.85 4.50 -7.57
C ASN A 24 7.89 3.67 -6.30
N ILE A 25 7.15 4.05 -5.25
CA ILE A 25 7.10 3.27 -4.01
C ILE A 25 6.56 1.86 -4.29
N ALA A 26 5.49 1.74 -5.08
CA ALA A 26 4.93 0.45 -5.48
C ALA A 26 5.92 -0.38 -6.30
N PHE A 27 6.62 0.24 -7.25
CA PHE A 27 7.65 -0.39 -8.05
C PHE A 27 8.83 -0.89 -7.19
N ASP A 28 9.35 -0.04 -6.30
CA ASP A 28 10.45 -0.37 -5.39
C ASP A 28 10.08 -1.47 -4.39
N CYS A 29 8.79 -1.59 -4.04
CA CYS A 29 8.26 -2.70 -3.25
C CYS A 29 7.95 -3.96 -4.06
N GLY A 30 8.15 -3.96 -5.39
CA GLY A 30 7.93 -5.11 -6.26
C GLY A 30 6.48 -5.33 -6.68
N ALA A 31 5.58 -4.38 -6.45
CA ALA A 31 4.16 -4.47 -6.81
C ALA A 31 3.90 -4.24 -8.32
N ASN A 32 4.77 -4.79 -9.17
CA ASN A 32 4.79 -4.56 -10.62
C ASN A 32 3.51 -5.02 -11.32
N GLU A 33 2.82 -6.02 -10.76
CA GLU A 33 1.53 -6.52 -11.29
C GLU A 33 0.42 -5.47 -11.28
N LEU A 34 0.55 -4.44 -10.44
CA LEU A 34 -0.43 -3.36 -10.34
C LEU A 34 -0.09 -2.17 -11.27
N LEU A 35 1.07 -2.22 -11.93
CA LEU A 35 1.63 -1.13 -12.72
C LEU A 35 1.58 -1.45 -14.22
N THR A 36 1.35 -0.43 -15.02
CA THR A 36 1.38 -0.48 -16.48
C THR A 36 2.28 0.63 -17.03
N LEU A 37 2.79 0.45 -18.24
CA LEU A 37 3.58 1.48 -18.90
C LEU A 37 2.70 2.71 -19.19
N ALA A 38 3.19 3.87 -18.79
CA ALA A 38 2.63 5.15 -19.18
C ALA A 38 3.00 5.44 -20.65
N PRO A 39 2.09 6.06 -21.43
CA PRO A 39 2.42 6.50 -22.78
C PRO A 39 3.59 7.51 -22.76
N LEU A 40 4.44 7.44 -23.80
CA LEU A 40 5.73 8.15 -23.96
C LEU A 40 5.69 9.68 -23.77
N ASN A 41 4.51 10.30 -23.72
CA ASN A 41 4.34 11.75 -23.54
C ASN A 41 4.33 12.20 -22.07
N ASN A 42 4.46 11.28 -21.10
CA ASN A 42 4.53 11.66 -19.70
C ASN A 42 5.92 12.19 -19.34
N GLN A 43 6.00 13.49 -19.01
CA GLN A 43 7.19 14.18 -18.52
C GLN A 43 7.69 13.70 -17.13
N ASN A 44 7.17 12.57 -16.61
CA ASN A 44 7.54 12.04 -15.31
C ASN A 44 8.70 11.05 -15.45
N ASN A 45 9.68 11.14 -14.55
CA ASN A 45 10.86 10.26 -14.49
C ASN A 45 10.55 8.76 -14.29
N CYS A 46 9.29 8.37 -14.11
CA CYS A 46 8.85 6.98 -13.99
C CYS A 46 7.95 6.61 -15.16
N PRO A 47 8.33 5.63 -16.00
CA PRO A 47 7.53 5.22 -17.16
C PRO A 47 6.32 4.35 -16.76
N TYR A 48 6.00 4.26 -15.46
CA TYR A 48 4.91 3.44 -14.96
C TYR A 48 3.76 4.31 -14.43
N LYS A 49 2.56 3.73 -14.43
CA LYS A 49 1.37 4.24 -13.75
C LYS A 49 0.60 3.06 -13.17
N PHE A 50 -0.30 3.29 -12.21
CA PHE A 50 -1.25 2.24 -11.82
C PHE A 50 -2.17 1.91 -13.01
N SER A 51 -2.54 0.64 -13.13
CA SER A 51 -3.50 0.19 -14.14
C SER A 51 -4.81 0.97 -14.03
N GLU A 52 -5.42 1.32 -15.17
CA GLU A 52 -6.66 2.11 -15.23
C GLU A 52 -7.81 1.43 -14.47
N ALA A 53 -7.85 0.09 -14.48
CA ALA A 53 -8.80 -0.70 -13.70
C ALA A 53 -8.72 -0.46 -12.18
N LEU A 54 -7.58 0.03 -11.69
CA LEU A 54 -7.34 0.33 -10.28
C LEU A 54 -7.53 1.81 -9.93
N THR A 55 -7.65 2.68 -10.93
CA THR A 55 -7.74 4.14 -10.79
C THR A 55 -9.05 4.75 -11.28
N GLU A 56 -9.86 4.03 -12.05
CA GLU A 56 -11.21 4.46 -12.44
C GLU A 56 -12.13 4.50 -11.21
N ASP A 57 -12.45 5.71 -10.75
CA ASP A 57 -13.52 5.96 -9.78
C ASP A 57 -14.85 6.09 -10.53
N ASP A 58 -15.34 4.96 -11.05
CA ASP A 58 -16.69 4.89 -11.57
C ASP A 58 -17.63 4.92 -10.35
N SER A 59 -18.18 6.10 -10.03
CA SER A 59 -19.01 6.35 -8.85
C SER A 59 -20.23 5.42 -8.75
N ASN A 60 -20.55 4.68 -9.81
CA ASN A 60 -21.59 3.66 -9.87
C ASN A 60 -21.14 2.23 -9.51
N SER A 61 -19.83 1.96 -9.38
CA SER A 61 -19.33 0.64 -9.01
C SER A 61 -18.29 0.73 -7.88
N LEU A 62 -18.80 0.78 -6.66
CA LEU A 62 -18.06 0.58 -5.40
C LEU A 62 -17.29 -0.76 -5.32
N TRP A 63 -17.28 -1.57 -6.38
CA TRP A 63 -16.76 -2.93 -6.42
C TRP A 63 -15.54 -3.12 -7.32
N LYS A 64 -15.14 -2.12 -8.12
CA LYS A 64 -14.07 -2.31 -9.12
C LYS A 64 -12.65 -2.35 -8.54
N CYS A 65 -12.29 -1.45 -7.62
CA CYS A 65 -10.95 -1.42 -7.04
C CYS A 65 -10.90 -2.12 -5.66
N PRO A 66 -10.27 -3.31 -5.54
CA PRO A 66 -10.15 -4.05 -4.28
C PRO A 66 -8.98 -3.55 -3.41
N ILE A 67 -8.22 -2.56 -3.90
CA ILE A 67 -6.99 -2.07 -3.26
C ILE A 67 -7.30 -0.97 -2.25
N VAL A 68 -6.75 -1.14 -1.06
CA VAL A 68 -6.88 -0.20 0.06
C VAL A 68 -5.50 0.22 0.53
N VAL A 69 -5.37 1.49 0.91
CA VAL A 69 -4.17 2.08 1.49
C VAL A 69 -4.47 2.50 2.92
N LEU A 70 -3.77 1.91 3.88
CA LEU A 70 -3.61 2.45 5.23
C LEU A 70 -2.36 3.32 5.24
N TYR A 71 -2.44 4.53 5.80
CA TYR A 71 -1.31 5.44 5.77
C TYR A 71 -1.24 6.37 6.97
N ILE A 72 -0.01 6.78 7.27
CA ILE A 72 0.33 7.90 8.12
C ILE A 72 0.87 8.97 7.16
N PRO A 73 0.21 10.14 7.02
CA PRO A 73 0.56 11.13 6.00
C PRO A 73 2.03 11.51 6.05
N ASN A 74 2.70 11.51 4.90
CA ASN A 74 4.13 11.86 4.75
C ASN A 74 5.11 10.99 5.53
N HIS A 75 4.69 9.81 6.00
CA HIS A 75 5.51 8.97 6.86
C HIS A 75 5.55 7.52 6.40
N SER A 76 4.40 6.88 6.21
CA SER A 76 4.35 5.45 5.93
C SER A 76 3.04 5.05 5.28
N TYR A 77 3.12 4.04 4.41
CA TYR A 77 2.01 3.55 3.60
C TYR A 77 2.01 2.03 3.58
N LEU A 78 0.80 1.48 3.69
CA LEU A 78 0.51 0.04 3.63
C LEU A 78 -0.60 -0.16 2.60
N MET A 79 -0.25 -0.68 1.43
CA MET A 79 -1.19 -1.02 0.36
C MET A 79 -1.49 -2.52 0.40
N TYR A 80 -2.76 -2.87 0.38
CA TYR A 80 -3.19 -4.25 0.46
C TYR A 80 -4.48 -4.50 -0.31
N GLU A 81 -4.69 -5.77 -0.65
CA GLU A 81 -5.88 -6.27 -1.31
C GLU A 81 -6.58 -7.31 -0.42
N ILE A 82 -7.91 -7.28 -0.38
CA ILE A 82 -8.70 -8.25 0.37
C ILE A 82 -9.25 -9.31 -0.60
N LYS A 83 -8.78 -10.55 -0.50
CA LYS A 83 -9.27 -11.70 -1.28
C LYS A 83 -9.91 -12.73 -0.36
N ASN A 84 -11.23 -12.80 -0.33
CA ASN A 84 -11.99 -13.75 0.50
C ASN A 84 -11.53 -13.73 1.98
N LYS A 85 -10.91 -14.81 2.46
CA LYS A 85 -10.40 -14.95 3.84
C LYS A 85 -8.95 -14.46 4.02
N LYS A 86 -8.31 -13.97 2.95
CA LYS A 86 -6.91 -13.54 2.95
C LYS A 86 -6.78 -12.04 2.65
N ILE A 87 -5.70 -11.45 3.16
CA ILE A 87 -5.23 -10.11 2.81
C ILE A 87 -3.83 -10.28 2.23
N LEU A 88 -3.63 -9.75 1.02
CA LEU A 88 -2.33 -9.70 0.36
C LEU A 88 -1.74 -8.31 0.53
N LEU A 89 -0.52 -8.22 1.06
CA LEU A 89 0.21 -6.97 1.13
C LEU A 89 0.96 -6.74 -0.18
N TRP A 90 0.81 -5.54 -0.74
CA TRP A 90 1.48 -5.11 -1.97
C TRP A 90 2.59 -4.10 -1.68
N VAL A 91 2.37 -3.19 -0.73
CA VAL A 91 3.35 -2.18 -0.33
C VAL A 91 3.35 -2.09 1.18
N CYS A 92 4.53 -2.10 1.78
CA CYS A 92 4.74 -1.70 3.17
C CYS A 92 6.01 -0.83 3.22
N TYR A 93 5.82 0.49 3.28
CA TYR A 93 6.90 1.44 3.09
C TYR A 93 6.89 2.52 4.16
N THR A 94 8.08 3.02 4.52
CA THR A 94 8.29 4.19 5.37
C THR A 94 9.34 5.10 4.74
N GLU A 95 9.02 6.40 4.67
CA GLU A 95 9.92 7.43 4.15
C GLU A 95 11.25 7.41 4.91
N LYS A 96 12.36 7.74 4.24
CA LYS A 96 13.72 7.59 4.79
C LYS A 96 13.91 8.38 6.09
N GLU A 97 13.44 9.62 6.12
CA GLU A 97 13.45 10.52 7.28
C GLU A 97 12.54 10.06 8.42
N SER A 98 11.61 9.16 8.13
CA SER A 98 10.64 8.61 9.05
C SER A 98 11.02 7.22 9.57
N ARG A 99 12.14 6.64 9.12
CA ARG A 99 12.62 5.32 9.58
C ARG A 99 12.91 5.32 11.09
N ASN A 100 12.95 4.12 11.68
CA ASN A 100 13.11 3.89 13.13
C ASN A 100 11.95 4.38 14.03
N ASN A 101 10.85 4.87 13.45
CA ASN A 101 9.65 5.27 14.19
C ASN A 101 8.60 4.15 14.32
N HIS A 102 8.94 2.92 13.90
CA HIS A 102 8.06 1.74 13.95
C HIS A 102 6.74 1.89 13.18
N TYR A 103 6.71 2.73 12.14
CA TYR A 103 5.49 3.03 11.40
C TYR A 103 4.90 1.84 10.66
N MET A 104 5.75 1.02 10.03
CA MET A 104 5.31 -0.22 9.39
C MET A 104 4.62 -1.15 10.41
N THR A 105 5.19 -1.32 11.59
CA THR A 105 4.61 -2.11 12.68
C THR A 105 3.23 -1.56 13.09
N LEU A 106 3.11 -0.24 13.26
CA LEU A 106 1.84 0.40 13.62
C LEU A 106 0.76 0.20 12.56
N LEU A 107 1.11 0.33 11.28
CA LEU A 107 0.16 0.10 10.18
C LEU A 107 -0.29 -1.36 10.12
N LEU A 108 0.63 -2.32 10.29
CA LEU A 108 0.31 -3.75 10.29
C LEU A 108 -0.54 -4.15 11.51
N GLN A 109 -0.22 -3.66 12.69
CA GLN A 109 -1.07 -3.86 13.88
C GLN A 109 -2.47 -3.29 13.67
N LYS A 110 -2.57 -2.11 13.05
CA LYS A 110 -3.87 -1.53 12.71
C LYS A 110 -4.63 -2.40 11.71
N LEU A 111 -3.96 -2.96 10.71
CA LEU A 111 -4.56 -3.89 9.75
C LEU A 111 -5.12 -5.15 10.44
N ILE A 112 -4.32 -5.78 11.31
CA ILE A 112 -4.73 -6.95 12.12
C ILE A 112 -5.96 -6.61 12.97
N SER A 113 -5.96 -5.45 13.64
CA SER A 113 -7.08 -4.99 14.46
C SER A 113 -8.36 -4.76 13.64
N ILE A 114 -8.25 -4.28 12.40
CA ILE A 114 -9.41 -4.08 11.51
C ILE A 114 -9.96 -5.43 11.01
N TYR A 115 -9.10 -6.43 10.80
CA TYR A 115 -9.46 -7.72 10.20
C TYR A 115 -8.99 -8.93 11.04
N PRO A 116 -9.47 -9.08 12.28
CA PRO A 116 -8.95 -10.08 13.23
C PRO A 116 -9.19 -11.54 12.80
N LYS A 117 -10.06 -11.78 11.82
CA LYS A 117 -10.41 -13.13 11.31
C LYS A 117 -9.81 -13.44 9.94
N LYS A 118 -9.00 -12.56 9.36
CA LYS A 118 -8.38 -12.77 8.05
C LYS A 118 -6.91 -13.14 8.20
N THR A 119 -6.46 -14.07 7.37
CA THR A 119 -5.03 -14.37 7.25
C THR A 119 -4.36 -13.27 6.45
N ILE A 120 -3.28 -12.70 6.95
CA ILE A 120 -2.48 -11.70 6.25
C ILE A 120 -1.23 -12.39 5.73
N SER A 121 -0.91 -12.15 4.46
CA SER A 121 0.31 -12.65 3.83
C SER A 121 1.03 -11.51 3.11
N ALA A 122 2.36 -11.54 3.17
CA ALA A 122 3.24 -10.56 2.59
C ALA A 122 4.36 -11.27 1.85
N ASP A 123 4.49 -11.04 0.54
CA ASP A 123 5.67 -11.48 -0.19
C ASP A 123 6.74 -10.39 -0.07
N THR A 124 7.88 -10.70 0.55
CA THR A 124 8.91 -9.70 0.79
C THR A 124 10.32 -10.29 0.88
N CYS A 125 11.26 -9.63 0.22
CA CYS A 125 12.69 -9.87 0.38
C CYS A 125 13.35 -8.93 1.42
N SER A 126 12.57 -8.04 2.06
CA SER A 126 13.08 -7.11 3.07
C SER A 126 13.24 -7.81 4.42
N ASN A 127 14.48 -7.95 4.89
CA ASN A 127 14.77 -8.53 6.21
C ASN A 127 14.05 -7.78 7.36
N GLU A 128 13.89 -6.46 7.24
CA GLU A 128 13.18 -5.65 8.23
C GLU A 128 11.69 -6.02 8.24
N LEU A 129 11.04 -6.09 7.07
CA LEU A 129 9.63 -6.44 6.98
C LEU A 129 9.39 -7.89 7.39
N LEU A 130 10.27 -8.82 6.99
CA LEU A 130 10.23 -10.23 7.39
C LEU A 130 10.22 -10.39 8.91
N HIS A 131 11.10 -9.65 9.61
CA HIS A 131 11.16 -9.67 11.07
C HIS A 131 9.89 -9.11 11.72
N ILE A 132 9.34 -8.02 11.18
CA ILE A 132 8.09 -7.43 11.69
C ILE A 132 6.92 -8.40 11.46
N CYS A 133 6.80 -8.99 10.26
CA CYS A 133 5.77 -9.95 9.92
C CYS A 133 5.81 -11.18 10.83
N THR A 134 7.00 -11.75 11.05
CA THR A 134 7.21 -12.90 11.95
C THR A 134 6.72 -12.59 13.36
N LYS A 135 7.09 -11.43 13.92
CA LYS A 135 6.63 -11.01 15.26
C LYS A 135 5.11 -10.81 15.35
N LEU A 136 4.47 -10.42 14.26
CA LEU A 136 3.04 -10.16 14.20
C LEU A 136 2.21 -11.38 13.76
N GLY A 137 2.86 -12.52 13.47
CA GLY A 137 2.17 -13.73 12.99
C GLY A 137 1.63 -13.61 11.56
N ILE A 138 2.22 -12.74 10.74
CA ILE A 138 1.89 -12.56 9.32
C ILE A 138 2.68 -13.60 8.51
N GLN A 139 2.02 -14.24 7.54
CA GLN A 139 2.65 -15.23 6.67
C GLN A 139 3.55 -14.53 5.66
N THR A 140 4.79 -15.02 5.52
CA THR A 140 5.79 -14.54 4.55
C THR A 140 6.36 -15.72 3.78
#